data_AF-A0A1B9S116-F1
#
_entry.id   AF-A0A1B9S116-F1
#
_cell.length_a   1.000
_cell.length_b   1.000
_cell.length_c   1.000
_cell.angle_alpha   90.00
_cell.angle_beta   90.00
_cell.angle_gamma   90.00
#
_symmetry.space_group_name_H-M   'P 1'
#
loop_
_entity.id
_entity.type
_entity.pdbx_description
1 polymer ?
#
loop_
_entity_poly.entity_id
_entity_poly.type
_entity_poly.pdbx_seq_one_letter_code
_entity_poly.pdbx_strand_id
1 'polypeptide(L)' 'MHSTNNRQVKIAGPRDHHDVAAHCKKFGIGPAEERKLLKLLGHHAPPHEIAANAPPKMPRFR' A
#
# COMPACT_ATOMS: atom_id res chain seq x y z
N MET A 1 -21.79 -32.55 -10.40
CA MET A 1 -20.33 -32.32 -10.33
C MET A 1 -20.09 -30.93 -9.77
N HIS A 2 -19.65 -30.82 -8.52
CA HIS A 2 -19.42 -29.53 -7.87
C HIS A 2 -18.08 -28.98 -8.38
N SER A 3 -18.14 -28.06 -9.33
CA SER A 3 -16.95 -27.32 -9.77
C SER A 3 -16.59 -26.32 -8.66
N THR A 4 -15.75 -26.76 -7.73
CA THR A 4 -15.13 -25.85 -6.77
C THR A 4 -14.19 -24.96 -7.56
N ASN A 5 -14.68 -23.78 -7.92
CA ASN A 5 -13.86 -22.72 -8.49
C ASN A 5 -12.88 -22.30 -7.39
N ASN A 6 -11.75 -23.01 -7.31
CA ASN A 6 -10.60 -22.63 -6.51
C ASN A 6 -10.11 -21.32 -7.11
N ARG A 7 -10.68 -20.22 -6.60
CA ARG A 7 -10.14 -18.87 -6.72
C ARG A 7 -8.81 -18.90 -5.98
N GLN A 8 -7.80 -19.49 -6.60
CA GLN A 8 -6.43 -19.42 -6.13
C GLN A 8 -6.11 -17.93 -6.09
N VAL A 9 -6.19 -17.37 -4.88
CA VAL A 9 -5.79 -16.00 -4.62
C VAL A 9 -4.32 -16.00 -5.02
N LYS A 10 -3.97 -15.28 -6.08
CA LYS A 10 -2.56 -15.09 -6.43
C LYS A 10 -1.91 -14.53 -5.19
N ILE A 11 -1.13 -15.35 -4.49
CA ILE A 11 -0.26 -14.90 -3.42
C ILE A 11 0.75 -14.04 -4.16
N ALA A 12 0.52 -12.74 -4.08
CA ALA A 12 1.34 -11.75 -4.74
C ALA A 12 2.75 -11.94 -4.18
N GLY A 13 3.70 -12.30 -5.06
CA GLY A 13 5.02 -12.73 -4.65
C GLY A 13 5.84 -11.58 -4.04
N PRO A 14 7.14 -11.75 -3.78
CA PRO A 14 8.02 -10.74 -3.18
C PRO A 14 8.11 -9.39 -3.95
N ARG A 15 7.44 -9.29 -5.11
CA ARG A 15 7.39 -8.11 -5.98
C ARG A 15 6.38 -7.06 -5.54
N ASP A 16 5.55 -7.34 -4.55
CA ASP A 16 4.54 -6.38 -4.10
C ASP A 16 5.10 -5.36 -3.11
N HIS A 17 6.41 -5.26 -2.91
CA HIS A 17 7.00 -4.15 -2.17
C HIS A 17 7.21 -2.95 -3.08
N HIS A 18 6.57 -1.83 -2.74
CA HIS A 18 6.69 -0.58 -3.45
C HIS A 18 7.69 0.33 -2.72
N ASP A 19 8.44 1.11 -3.49
CA ASP A 19 9.22 2.20 -2.93
C ASP A 19 8.28 3.22 -2.27
N VAL A 20 8.52 3.49 -0.98
CA VAL A 20 7.66 4.35 -0.16
C VAL A 20 7.67 5.78 -0.67
N ALA A 21 8.81 6.31 -1.13
CA ALA A 21 8.92 7.67 -1.65
C ALA A 21 8.16 7.81 -2.99
N ALA A 22 8.32 6.86 -3.90
CA ALA A 22 7.58 6.80 -5.16
C ALA A 22 6.06 6.67 -4.93
N HIS A 23 5.65 5.89 -3.93
CA HIS A 23 4.24 5.80 -3.53
C HIS A 23 3.74 7.13 -2.97
N CYS A 24 4.45 7.74 -2.02
CA CYS A 24 4.09 9.03 -1.44
C CYS A 24 3.92 10.11 -2.51
N LYS A 25 4.86 10.18 -3.46
CA LYS A 25 4.79 11.11 -4.60
C LYS A 25 3.57 10.87 -5.49
N LYS A 26 3.23 9.61 -5.78
CA LYS A 26 2.06 9.24 -6.59
C LYS A 26 0.73 9.62 -5.93
N PHE A 27 0.65 9.52 -4.61
CA PHE A 27 -0.57 9.77 -3.83
C PHE A 27 -0.65 11.18 -3.25
N GLY A 28 0.33 12.05 -3.52
CA GLY A 28 0.36 13.42 -3.00
C GLY A 28 0.55 13.48 -1.48
N ILE A 29 1.21 12.48 -0.90
CA ILE A 29 1.55 12.47 0.53
C ILE A 29 2.66 13.50 0.77
N GLY A 30 2.46 14.36 1.77
CA GLY A 30 3.42 15.42 2.08
C GLY A 30 4.76 14.90 2.62
N PRO A 31 5.83 15.72 2.56
CA PRO A 31 7.19 15.31 2.92
C PRO A 31 7.39 15.00 4.42
N ALA A 32 6.49 15.46 5.30
CA ALA A 32 6.49 15.09 6.70
C ALA A 32 6.02 13.64 6.90
N GLU A 33 4.91 13.27 6.23
CA GLU A 33 4.35 11.92 6.30
C GLU A 33 5.22 10.92 5.52
N GLU A 34 5.84 11.32 4.41
CA GLU A 34 6.82 10.48 3.70
C GLU A 34 7.99 10.10 4.61
N ARG A 35 8.59 11.06 5.32
CA ARG A 35 9.68 10.79 6.28
C ARG A 35 9.25 9.88 7.43
N LYS A 36 8.00 10.01 7.87
CA LYS A 36 7.41 9.15 8.90
C LYS A 36 7.23 7.71 8.37
N LEU A 37 6.69 7.56 7.16
CA LEU A 37 6.52 6.28 6.50
C LEU A 37 7.85 5.59 6.22
N LEU A 38 8.86 6.33 5.77
CA LEU A 38 10.22 5.82 5.57
C LEU A 38 10.86 5.34 6.88
N LYS A 39 10.63 6.04 8.00
CA LYS A 39 11.11 5.58 9.33
C LYS A 39 10.38 4.35 9.83
N LEU A 40 9.08 4.22 9.53
CA LEU A 40 8.25 3.14 10.06
C LEU A 40 8.38 1.84 9.24
N LEU A 41 8.37 1.96 7.91
CA LEU A 41 8.30 0.83 6.98
C LEU A 41 9.64 0.60 6.24
N GLY A 42 10.57 1.54 6.30
CA GLY A 42 11.80 1.53 5.50
C GLY A 42 11.57 2.05 4.08
N HIS A 43 12.51 1.74 3.18
CA HIS A 43 12.46 2.19 1.78
C HIS A 43 11.42 1.44 0.95
N HIS A 44 11.18 0.17 1.25
CA HIS A 44 10.29 -0.70 0.49
C HIS A 44 9.28 -1.35 1.40
N ALA A 45 7.99 -1.20 1.06
CA ALA A 45 6.91 -1.74 1.86
C ALA A 45 5.72 -2.18 0.97
N PRO A 46 4.93 -3.17 1.42
CA PRO A 46 3.70 -3.54 0.74
C PRO A 46 2.72 -2.35 0.61
N PRO A 47 2.00 -2.19 -0.52
CA PRO A 47 1.03 -1.11 -0.73
C PRO A 47 -0.03 -1.02 0.37
N HIS A 48 -0.48 -2.15 0.90
CA HIS A 48 -1.49 -2.18 1.94
C HIS A 48 -0.95 -1.64 3.29
N GLU A 49 0.33 -1.87 3.60
CA GLU A 49 0.97 -1.30 4.78
C GLU A 49 1.20 0.20 4.62
N ILE A 50 1.64 0.65 3.44
CA ILE A 50 1.80 2.09 3.16
C ILE A 50 0.43 2.79 3.28
N ALA A 51 -0.63 2.19 2.72
CA ALA A 51 -1.98 2.75 2.79
C ALA A 51 -2.56 2.77 4.22
N ALA A 52 -2.26 1.76 5.04
CA ALA A 52 -2.71 1.69 6.43
C ALA A 52 -2.04 2.76 7.32
N ASN A 53 -0.81 3.15 7.00
CA ASN A 53 -0.04 4.13 7.75
C ASN A 53 -0.06 5.54 7.15
N ALA A 54 -0.51 5.67 5.90
CA ALA A 54 -0.70 6.95 5.23
C ALA A 54 -1.82 7.76 5.90
N PRO A 55 -1.79 9.09 5.79
CA PRO A 55 -2.86 9.93 6.31
C PRO A 55 -4.22 9.49 5.73
N PRO A 56 -5.28 9.47 6.56
CA PRO A 56 -6.59 9.04 6.11
C PRO A 56 -7.07 9.94 4.97
N LYS A 57 -7.46 9.32 3.85
CA LYS A 57 -8.14 10.06 2.78
C LYS A 57 -9.45 10.58 3.34
N MET A 58 -9.74 11.86 3.16
CA MET A 58 -11.03 12.42 3.53
C MET A 58 -12.15 11.58 2.88
N PRO A 59 -13.16 11.15 3.65
CA PRO A 59 -14.29 10.44 3.08
C PRO A 59 -14.98 11.36 2.06
N ARG A 60 -15.19 10.83 0.85
CA ARG A 60 -16.08 11.48 -0.12
C ARG A 60 -17.51 11.14 0.30
N PHE A 61 -18.16 12.06 1.00
CA PHE A 61 -19.62 12.06 1.08
C PHE A 61 -20.15 12.23 -0.35
N ARG A 62 -20.97 11.27 -0.80
CA ARG A 62 -21.63 11.25 -2.11
C ARG A 62 -23.11 11.45 -1.93
#